data_AF-A0A0J8BAR3-F1
#
_entry.id   AF-A0A0J8BAR3-F1
#
_cell.length_a   1.000
_cell.length_b   1.000
_cell.length_c   1.000
_cell.angle_alpha   90.00
_cell.angle_beta   90.00
_cell.angle_gamma   90.00
#
_symmetry.space_group_name_H-M   'P 1'
#
loop_
_entity.id
_entity.type
_entity.pdbx_description
1 polymer ?
#
loop_
_entity_poly.entity_id
_entity_poly.type
_entity_poly.pdbx_seq_one_letter_code
_entity_poly.pdbx_strand_id
1 'polypeptide(L)'
;MAYALEAHLTHESVDNKVAVIGFLYQYGSPDPFLSSIEDKIRSIANNASAHQDVMAGRISPSQVRMEGFQYYSYIGSLTTPACDEGVIWIVENKLGTVSKEQVKLLRDAVDDGSRTNARPLQPVNGRCVNLYDTRLRAKDETLHTPITAYT
;
A
#
# COMPACT_ATOMS: atom_id res chain seq x y z
N MET A 1 -14.04 6.71 -6.33
CA MET A 1 -14.31 5.35 -5.81
C MET A 1 -13.20 5.01 -4.82
N ALA A 2 -13.54 4.46 -3.66
CA ALA A 2 -12.54 3.98 -2.69
C ALA A 2 -12.40 2.45 -2.82
N TYR A 3 -11.18 1.95 -2.61
CA TYR A 3 -10.89 0.53 -2.57
C TYR A 3 -11.20 -0.06 -1.18
N ALA A 4 -11.28 -1.39 -1.08
CA ALA A 4 -11.63 -2.08 0.16
C ALA A 4 -10.50 -2.06 1.20
N LEU A 5 -9.25 -2.07 0.73
CA LEU A 5 -8.03 -2.02 1.52
C LEU A 5 -6.91 -1.42 0.66
N GLU A 6 -5.95 -0.79 1.31
CA GLU A 6 -4.67 -0.39 0.71
C GLU A 6 -3.54 -0.83 1.63
N ALA A 7 -2.49 -1.44 1.08
CA ALA A 7 -1.28 -1.81 1.80
C ALA A 7 -0.10 -0.93 1.36
N HIS A 8 0.68 -0.45 2.32
CA HIS A 8 1.85 0.39 2.08
C HIS A 8 3.14 -0.33 2.49
N LEU A 9 4.01 -0.61 1.52
CA LEU A 9 5.38 -1.07 1.76
C LEU A 9 6.32 0.15 1.75
N THR A 10 6.75 0.56 2.94
CA THR A 10 7.59 1.74 3.13
C THR A 10 9.06 1.36 3.11
N HIS A 11 9.85 2.08 2.34
CA HIS A 11 11.28 1.90 2.17
C HIS A 11 11.99 3.20 2.52
N GLU A 12 13.15 3.08 3.15
CA GLU A 12 14.01 4.20 3.48
C GLU A 12 15.43 3.91 2.96
N SER A 13 16.02 4.89 2.30
CA SER A 13 17.41 4.83 1.85
C SER A 13 18.39 5.28 2.94
N VAL A 14 19.69 5.03 2.73
CA VAL A 14 20.75 5.47 3.66
C VAL A 14 20.86 7.00 3.81
N ASP A 15 20.29 7.76 2.88
CA ASP A 15 20.18 9.22 2.92
C ASP A 15 18.79 9.71 3.38
N ASN A 16 18.04 8.86 4.10
CA ASN A 16 16.73 9.15 4.70
C ASN A 16 15.65 9.58 3.69
N LYS A 17 15.76 9.15 2.42
CA LYS A 17 14.69 9.35 1.44
C LYS A 17 13.70 8.20 1.53
N VAL A 18 12.42 8.54 1.45
CA VAL A 18 11.32 7.58 1.61
C VAL A 18 10.67 7.27 0.27
N ALA A 19 10.45 5.98 0.03
CA ALA A 19 9.62 5.49 -1.06
C ALA A 19 8.55 4.53 -0.55
N VAL A 20 7.30 4.71 -0.98
CA VAL A 20 6.16 3.87 -0.60
C VAL A 20 5.63 3.16 -1.83
N ILE A 21 5.52 1.83 -1.73
CA ILE A 21 4.81 1.01 -2.72
C ILE A 21 3.40 0.74 -2.19
N GLY A 22 2.39 1.23 -2.91
CA GLY A 22 0.97 1.07 -2.59
C GLY A 22 0.32 -0.05 -3.39
N PHE A 23 -0.42 -0.92 -2.69
CA PHE A 23 -1.19 -2.02 -3.26
C PHE A 23 -2.68 -1.79 -2.97
N LEU A 24 -3.50 -1.73 -4.01
CA LEU A 24 -4.94 -1.48 -3.89
C LEU A 24 -5.72 -2.79 -3.99
N TYR A 25 -6.71 -2.97 -3.11
CA TYR A 25 -7.48 -4.21 -3.04
C TYR A 25 -8.97 -3.96 -3.22
N GLN A 26 -9.62 -4.84 -3.99
CA GLN A 26 -11.08 -4.93 -4.03
C GLN A 26 -11.56 -6.16 -3.24
N TYR A 27 -12.82 -6.17 -2.83
CA TYR A 27 -13.39 -7.36 -2.21
C TYR A 27 -13.38 -8.54 -3.19
N GLY A 28 -12.97 -9.71 -2.70
CA GLY A 28 -12.87 -10.94 -3.49
C GLY A 28 -12.39 -12.11 -2.65
N SER A 29 -11.58 -12.99 -3.25
CA SER A 29 -10.92 -14.08 -2.53
C SER A 29 -9.98 -13.55 -1.44
N PRO A 30 -9.79 -14.31 -0.34
CA PRO A 30 -8.85 -13.93 0.71
C PRO A 30 -7.44 -13.69 0.17
N ASP A 31 -6.79 -12.65 0.67
CA ASP A 31 -5.38 -12.38 0.41
C ASP A 31 -4.52 -13.48 1.08
N PRO A 32 -3.63 -14.17 0.35
CA PRO A 32 -2.82 -15.26 0.91
C PRO A 32 -1.85 -14.80 1.99
N PHE A 33 -1.31 -13.57 1.90
CA PHE A 33 -0.39 -13.06 2.90
C PHE A 33 -1.11 -12.78 4.23
N LEU A 34 -2.25 -12.09 4.19
CA LEU A 34 -3.09 -11.87 5.37
C LEU A 34 -3.55 -13.18 6.00
N SER A 35 -3.87 -14.18 5.18
CA SER A 35 -4.20 -15.53 5.67
C SER A 35 -3.05 -16.15 6.46
N SER A 36 -1.80 -15.93 6.05
CA SER A 36 -0.61 -16.48 6.72
C SER A 36 -0.34 -15.88 8.10
N ILE A 37 -0.88 -14.69 8.39
CA ILE A 37 -0.70 -13.98 9.66
C ILE A 37 -2.03 -13.77 10.41
N GLU A 38 -3.11 -14.41 9.99
CA GLU A 38 -4.46 -14.17 10.51
C GLU A 38 -4.56 -14.38 12.02
N ASP A 39 -3.99 -15.49 12.53
CA ASP A 39 -3.97 -15.79 13.97
C ASP A 39 -3.22 -14.73 14.78
N LYS A 40 -2.20 -14.09 14.18
CA LYS A 40 -1.44 -13.03 14.83
C LYS A 40 -2.27 -11.75 14.91
N ILE A 41 -2.94 -11.37 13.83
CA ILE A 41 -3.85 -10.22 13.82
C ILE A 41 -4.99 -10.44 14.82
N ARG A 42 -5.55 -11.66 14.90
CA ARG A 42 -6.59 -12.01 15.86
C ARG A 42 -6.11 -11.91 17.31
N SER A 43 -4.87 -12.31 17.59
CA SER A 43 -4.26 -12.14 18.92
C SER A 43 -4.13 -10.67 19.31
N ILE A 44 -3.80 -9.80 18.36
CA ILE A 44 -3.75 -8.35 18.56
C ILE A 44 -5.15 -7.81 18.81
N ALA A 45 -6.14 -8.17 17.99
CA ALA A 45 -7.53 -7.71 18.16
C ALA A 45 -8.12 -8.08 19.52
N ASN A 46 -7.84 -9.29 20.03
CA ASN A 46 -8.30 -9.73 21.34
C ASN A 46 -7.63 -8.97 22.51
N ASN A 47 -6.49 -8.32 22.28
CA ASN A 47 -5.71 -7.59 23.28
C ASN A 47 -5.38 -6.17 22.81
N ALA A 48 -6.26 -5.54 22.01
CA ALA A 48 -5.93 -4.30 21.29
C ALA A 48 -5.47 -3.17 22.23
N SER A 49 -6.08 -3.08 23.41
CA SER A 49 -5.75 -2.08 24.44
C SER A 49 -4.47 -2.38 25.22
N ALA A 50 -3.87 -3.56 25.06
CA ALA A 50 -2.61 -3.93 25.71
C ALA A 50 -1.38 -3.38 24.99
N HIS A 51 -1.53 -2.91 23.74
CA HIS A 51 -0.44 -2.38 22.90
C HIS A 51 0.81 -3.28 22.87
N GLN A 52 0.60 -4.60 22.88
CA GLN A 52 1.67 -5.57 22.95
C GLN A 52 2.06 -6.06 21.55
N ASP A 53 3.36 -6.05 21.28
CA ASP A 53 3.91 -6.59 20.04
C ASP A 53 3.72 -8.12 19.97
N VAL A 54 3.30 -8.59 18.79
CA VAL A 54 3.17 -10.02 18.48
C VAL A 54 4.20 -10.40 17.42
N MET A 55 5.04 -11.39 17.73
CA MET A 55 6.03 -11.90 16.78
C MET A 55 5.33 -12.57 15.58
N ALA A 56 5.50 -11.96 14.40
CA ALA A 56 4.91 -12.44 13.14
C ALA A 56 5.64 -13.66 12.55
N GLY A 57 6.81 -14.01 13.09
CA GLY A 57 7.65 -15.08 12.56
C GLY A 57 8.39 -14.67 11.29
N ARG A 58 8.74 -15.63 10.43
CA ARG A 58 9.49 -15.37 9.20
C ARG A 58 8.53 -14.99 8.07
N ILE A 59 8.57 -13.73 7.66
CA ILE A 59 7.86 -13.23 6.48
C ILE A 59 8.85 -13.08 5.32
N SER A 60 8.48 -13.56 4.14
CA SER A 60 9.26 -13.34 2.92
C SER A 60 8.71 -12.13 2.18
N PRO A 61 9.57 -11.17 1.77
CA PRO A 61 9.14 -10.04 0.93
C PRO A 61 8.48 -10.49 -0.37
N SER A 62 8.80 -11.69 -0.88
CA SER A 62 8.17 -12.24 -2.09
C SER A 62 6.66 -12.49 -1.95
N GLN A 63 6.13 -12.54 -0.73
CA GLN A 63 4.70 -12.75 -0.47
C GLN A 63 3.87 -11.48 -0.74
N VAL A 64 4.50 -10.31 -0.72
CA VAL A 64 3.86 -9.02 -1.04
C VAL A 64 4.75 -8.28 -2.02
N ARG A 65 4.54 -8.53 -3.31
CA ARG A 65 5.32 -7.97 -4.40
C ARG A 65 4.41 -7.43 -5.48
N MET A 66 4.94 -6.50 -6.27
CA MET A 66 4.27 -6.08 -7.49
C MET A 66 4.23 -7.26 -8.48
N GLU A 67 3.04 -7.50 -9.03
CA GLU A 67 2.78 -8.58 -9.98
C GLU A 67 2.26 -8.07 -11.32
N GLY A 68 1.81 -6.81 -11.35
CA GLY A 68 1.37 -6.10 -12.52
C GLY A 68 2.53 -5.49 -13.30
N PHE A 69 2.22 -5.07 -14.52
CA PHE A 69 3.17 -4.39 -15.40
C PHE A 69 3.07 -2.88 -15.33
N GLN A 70 2.03 -2.35 -14.68
CA GLN A 70 1.71 -0.93 -14.67
C GLN A 70 1.66 -0.38 -13.25
N TYR A 71 2.17 0.83 -13.07
CA TYR A 71 2.09 1.56 -11.82
C TYR A 71 2.08 3.06 -12.05
N TYR A 72 1.44 3.78 -11.13
CA TYR A 72 1.51 5.23 -11.05
C TYR A 72 2.67 5.65 -10.16
N SER A 73 3.35 6.73 -10.49
CA SER A 73 4.37 7.33 -9.62
C SER A 73 4.22 8.84 -9.52
N TYR A 74 4.39 9.35 -8.30
CA TYR A 74 4.33 10.79 -8.00
C TYR A 74 5.09 11.11 -6.71
N ILE A 75 5.45 12.37 -6.51
CA ILE A 75 6.04 12.85 -5.24
C ILE A 75 4.94 13.32 -4.29
N GLY A 76 4.75 12.62 -3.19
CA GLY A 76 3.70 12.90 -2.21
C GLY A 76 4.23 13.16 -0.82
N SER A 77 3.37 12.84 0.15
CA SER A 77 3.68 12.89 1.57
C SER A 77 3.40 11.55 2.23
N LEU A 78 3.77 11.40 3.50
CA LEU A 78 3.19 10.38 4.35
C LEU A 78 1.68 10.60 4.52
N THR A 79 0.93 9.51 4.69
CA THR A 79 -0.53 9.53 4.94
C THR A 79 -0.87 9.61 6.42
N THR A 80 0.14 9.53 7.29
CA THR A 80 0.04 9.67 8.74
C THR A 80 0.83 10.89 9.22
N PRO A 81 0.41 11.54 10.33
CA PRO A 81 1.21 12.60 10.96
C PRO A 81 2.65 12.15 11.24
N ALA A 82 3.68 12.95 10.98
CA ALA A 82 3.66 14.40 10.68
C ALA A 82 3.35 14.79 9.22
N CYS A 83 2.97 13.85 8.35
CA CYS A 83 2.64 14.08 6.95
C CYS A 83 3.82 14.63 6.12
N ASP A 84 5.04 14.19 6.40
CA ASP A 84 6.26 14.67 5.74
C ASP A 84 6.19 14.52 4.21
N GLU A 85 6.60 15.56 3.49
CA GLU A 85 6.62 15.62 2.02
C GLU A 85 7.92 15.02 1.42
N GLY A 86 7.95 14.88 0.09
CA GLY A 86 9.12 14.35 -0.63
C GLY A 86 9.13 12.83 -0.76
N VAL A 87 8.04 12.16 -0.38
CA VAL A 87 7.89 10.70 -0.47
C VAL A 87 7.65 10.30 -1.92
N ILE A 88 8.46 9.37 -2.45
CA ILE A 88 8.20 8.78 -3.76
C ILE A 88 7.08 7.75 -3.62
N TRP A 89 5.92 8.03 -4.18
CA TRP A 89 4.83 7.06 -4.26
C TRP A 89 4.93 6.24 -5.53
N ILE A 90 4.73 4.93 -5.39
CA ILE A 90 4.61 3.95 -6.48
C ILE A 90 3.33 3.15 -6.19
N VAL A 91 2.25 3.41 -6.91
CA VAL A 91 0.96 2.73 -6.70
C VAL A 91 0.74 1.73 -7.81
N GLU A 92 0.65 0.45 -7.47
CA GLU A 92 0.42 -0.61 -8.44
C GLU A 92 -0.98 -0.46 -9.07
N ASN A 93 -1.06 -0.55 -10.40
CA ASN A 93 -2.33 -0.45 -11.13
C ASN A 93 -3.14 -1.76 -11.08
N LYS A 94 -2.48 -2.90 -10.86
CA LYS A 94 -3.13 -4.20 -10.67
C LYS A 94 -3.80 -4.22 -9.30
N LEU A 95 -5.08 -4.58 -9.27
CA LEU A 95 -5.82 -4.74 -8.02
C LEU A 95 -5.57 -6.14 -7.42
N GLY A 96 -5.27 -6.15 -6.12
CA GLY A 96 -5.35 -7.35 -5.29
C GLY A 96 -6.80 -7.67 -4.90
N THR A 97 -7.00 -8.84 -4.30
CA THR A 97 -8.28 -9.23 -3.70
C THR A 97 -8.12 -9.47 -2.21
N VAL A 98 -9.14 -9.07 -1.44
CA VAL A 98 -9.19 -9.29 0.01
C VAL A 98 -10.60 -9.72 0.40
N SER A 99 -10.74 -10.61 1.39
CA SER A 99 -12.07 -10.96 1.89
C SER A 99 -12.62 -9.88 2.84
N LYS A 100 -13.94 -9.84 3.02
CA LYS A 100 -14.57 -8.91 3.97
C LYS A 100 -14.13 -9.22 5.41
N GLU A 101 -13.94 -10.50 5.70
CA GLU A 101 -13.52 -11.03 7.00
C GLU A 101 -12.11 -10.56 7.35
N GLN A 102 -11.18 -10.57 6.38
CA GLN A 102 -9.82 -10.06 6.57
C GLN A 102 -9.80 -8.55 6.84
N VAL A 103 -10.58 -7.77 6.07
CA VAL A 103 -10.69 -6.31 6.30
C VAL A 103 -11.29 -6.03 7.68
N LYS A 104 -12.32 -6.78 8.08
CA LYS A 104 -12.92 -6.66 9.41
C LYS A 104 -11.89 -6.98 10.50
N LEU A 105 -11.13 -8.07 10.35
CA LEU A 105 -10.12 -8.48 11.32
C LEU A 105 -9.04 -7.41 11.52
N LEU A 106 -8.55 -6.81 10.43
CA LEU A 106 -7.61 -5.68 10.51
C LEU A 106 -8.23 -4.49 11.24
N ARG A 107 -9.51 -4.20 11.00
CA ARG A 107 -10.19 -3.07 11.65
C ARG A 107 -10.41 -3.31 13.14
N ASP A 108 -10.77 -4.53 13.54
CA ASP A 108 -10.93 -4.93 14.93
C ASP A 108 -9.58 -4.88 15.70
N ALA A 109 -8.45 -4.99 15.00
CA ALA A 109 -7.11 -4.95 15.60
C ALA A 109 -6.59 -3.54 15.92
N VAL A 110 -7.30 -2.48 15.51
CA VAL A 110 -6.86 -1.09 15.69
C VAL A 110 -7.83 -0.35 16.62
N ASP A 111 -7.33 0.02 17.80
CA ASP A 111 -8.08 0.75 18.85
C ASP A 111 -7.81 2.27 18.76
N ASP A 112 -8.28 2.90 17.68
CA ASP A 112 -8.10 4.35 17.41
C ASP A 112 -9.40 5.16 17.58
N GLY A 113 -10.48 4.53 18.06
CA GLY A 113 -11.81 5.14 18.18
C GLY A 113 -12.45 5.52 16.83
N SER A 114 -11.85 5.15 15.69
CA SER A 114 -12.30 5.48 14.36
C SER A 114 -12.84 4.26 13.61
N ARG A 115 -13.80 4.49 12.71
CA ARG A 115 -14.31 3.46 11.79
C ARG A 115 -13.40 3.26 10.58
N THR A 116 -12.49 4.19 10.32
CA THR A 116 -11.57 4.18 9.17
C THR A 116 -10.25 4.86 9.54
N ASN A 117 -9.16 4.35 9.00
CA ASN A 117 -7.83 4.95 9.10
C ASN A 117 -7.35 5.55 7.77
N ALA A 118 -8.23 5.67 6.77
CA ALA A 118 -7.88 6.26 5.48
C ALA A 118 -7.88 7.80 5.55
N ARG A 119 -6.72 8.42 5.30
CA ARG A 119 -6.62 9.87 5.10
C ARG A 119 -7.45 10.28 3.86
N PRO A 120 -8.28 11.34 3.92
CA PRO A 120 -9.02 11.81 2.75
C PRO A 120 -8.12 12.20 1.58
N LEU A 121 -8.65 12.12 0.36
CA LEU A 121 -7.95 12.59 -0.84
C LEU A 121 -7.53 14.06 -0.68
N GLN A 122 -6.29 14.33 -1.07
CA GLN A 122 -5.71 15.67 -1.03
C GLN A 122 -5.69 16.28 -2.44
N PRO A 123 -5.70 17.62 -2.56
CA PRO A 123 -5.59 18.29 -3.86
C PRO A 123 -4.31 17.89 -4.62
N VAL A 124 -4.41 17.81 -5.95
CA VAL A 124 -3.26 17.44 -6.82
C VAL A 124 -2.23 18.58 -6.92
N ASN A 125 -2.67 19.84 -6.77
CA ASN A 125 -1.80 21.03 -6.77
C ASN A 125 -0.81 21.11 -7.95
N GLY A 126 -1.21 20.65 -9.14
CA GLY A 126 -0.38 20.68 -10.34
C GLY A 126 0.76 19.66 -10.38
N ARG A 127 0.83 18.73 -9.41
CA ARG A 127 1.82 17.65 -9.43
C ARG A 127 1.62 16.72 -10.62
N CYS A 128 2.71 16.37 -11.28
CA CYS A 128 2.71 15.34 -12.32
C CYS A 128 2.51 13.94 -11.71
N VAL A 129 1.57 13.18 -12.28
CA VAL A 129 1.39 11.75 -12.01
C VAL A 129 1.81 10.98 -13.25
N ASN A 130 2.83 10.15 -13.10
CA ASN A 130 3.39 9.38 -14.21
C ASN A 130 2.78 7.97 -14.20
N LEU A 131 2.36 7.48 -15.37
CA LEU A 131 2.00 6.08 -15.57
C LEU A 131 3.16 5.37 -16.27
N TYR A 132 3.66 4.31 -15.64
CA TYR A 132 4.68 3.44 -16.21
C TYR A 132 4.05 2.12 -16.64
N ASP A 133 4.52 1.57 -17.77
CA ASP A 133 4.22 0.22 -18.22
C ASP A 133 5.53 -0.50 -18.56
N THR A 134 5.89 -1.50 -17.75
CA THR A 134 7.15 -2.24 -17.89
C THR A 134 7.20 -3.07 -19.18
N ARG A 135 6.05 -3.38 -19.80
CA ARG A 135 6.01 -4.06 -21.10
C ARG A 135 6.44 -3.15 -22.25
N LEU A 136 6.29 -1.84 -22.10
CA LEU A 136 6.74 -0.87 -23.09
C LEU A 136 8.26 -0.67 -23.01
N ARG A 137 8.84 -0.73 -21.80
CA ARG A 137 10.31 -0.71 -21.61
C ARG A 137 11.02 -1.92 -22.20
N ALA A 138 10.39 -3.09 -22.18
CA ALA A 138 10.99 -4.32 -22.73
C ALA A 138 11.05 -4.34 -24.27
N LYS A 139 10.38 -3.40 -24.97
CA LYS A 139 10.34 -3.34 -26.43
C LYS A 139 11.20 -2.24 -27.03
N ASP A 140 11.74 -1.35 -26.21
CA ASP A 140 12.50 -0.20 -26.68
C ASP A 140 13.53 0.22 -25.63
N GLU A 141 14.81 -0.10 -25.87
CA GLU A 141 15.94 0.30 -25.01
C GLU A 141 16.12 1.83 -24.98
N THR A 142 15.41 2.60 -25.81
CA THR A 142 15.57 4.05 -25.94
C THR A 142 14.45 4.89 -25.34
N LEU A 143 13.27 4.33 -25.01
CA LEU A 143 12.19 5.12 -24.39
C LEU A 143 12.31 5.17 -22.86
N HIS A 144 13.02 6.19 -22.38
CA HIS A 144 13.12 6.53 -20.95
C HIS A 144 11.95 7.38 -20.42
N THR A 145 10.95 7.67 -21.25
CA THR A 145 9.91 8.65 -20.92
C THR A 145 8.64 8.00 -20.39
N PRO A 146 8.21 8.30 -19.15
CA PRO A 146 6.89 7.91 -18.66
C PRO A 146 5.78 8.52 -19.52
N ILE A 147 4.64 7.84 -19.58
CA ILE A 147 3.41 8.44 -20.10
C ILE A 147 2.86 9.32 -18.99
N THR A 148 2.86 10.64 -19.19
CA THR A 148 2.25 11.58 -18.24
C THR A 148 0.73 11.34 -18.26
N ALA A 149 0.18 10.92 -17.12
CA ALA A 149 -1.26 10.81 -16.94
C ALA A 149 -1.78 12.16 -16.44
N TYR A 150 -2.64 12.80 -17.22
CA TYR A 150 -3.43 13.93 -16.76
C TYR A 150 -4.74 13.37 -16.20
N THR A 151 -5.03 13.66 -14.92
CA THR A 151 -6.32 13.38 -14.28
C THR A 151 -6.87 14.67 -13.70
#